data_AF-A0AAP0L4W5-F1
#
_entry.id   AF-A0AAP0L4W5-F1
#
_cell.length_a   1.000
_cell.length_b   1.000
_cell.length_c   1.000
_cell.angle_alpha   90.00
_cell.angle_beta   90.00
_cell.angle_gamma   90.00
#
_symmetry.space_group_name_H-M   'P 1'
#
loop_
_entity.id
_entity.type
_entity.pdbx_description
1 polymer ?
#
loop_
_entity_poly.entity_id
_entity_poly.type
_entity_poly.pdbx_seq_one_letter_code
_entity_poly.pdbx_strand_id
1 'polypeptide(L)'
;MEESQTSTIKISEVSYHDLCAFVNYLYTAEVNLVDDQRAEDLLAMGEKYQVKHLKAYCENFLRSKVSASNALKYLTFATKYKAEDLTEASLNVIIENMNKLKLQDEYKELVKKDPHLVIRIYDMVGLSAGEKHFIKGGIDQDLRSDGRKRLTYRPISIETGVIPQANGSARLRMGDTDVIATVKAEIGKPSHLHPNRGKVAIFVDCSAIASPVFEGRGGEELSTELSVALQRCLLGGKSGAGAGIDLLSLNVMEGKICWDLYIEGLVINADGNLLDALGAAIKAALSNTGIPKVNVAAEFSAEEQPEVDISDEDFLRFDTSSVPVVITLTKVGKHYIVDATSEEESHMSSAISVSINSRGQICGLTKRGGAGVDPSVVLDMISVAKHVSEHFIMKLDSEISAAEADEAVS
;
A
#
# COMPACT_ATOMS: atom_id res chain seq x y z
N MET A 1 0.73 -2.91 -48.04
CA MET A 1 1.69 -1.92 -47.50
C MET A 1 2.59 -1.49 -48.63
N GLU A 2 2.71 -0.19 -48.91
CA GLU A 2 3.62 0.33 -49.95
C GLU A 2 5.06 -0.16 -49.75
N GLU A 3 5.47 -0.40 -48.50
CA GLU A 3 6.79 -0.91 -48.11
C GLU A 3 7.14 -2.30 -48.68
N SER A 4 6.14 -3.17 -48.93
CA SER A 4 6.40 -4.50 -49.50
C SER A 4 6.61 -4.46 -51.02
N GLN A 5 6.31 -3.35 -51.68
CA GLN A 5 6.46 -3.18 -53.12
C GLN A 5 7.69 -2.34 -53.48
N THR A 6 8.11 -1.43 -52.59
CA THR A 6 9.23 -0.52 -52.84
C THR A 6 10.54 -0.93 -52.17
N SER A 7 10.52 -1.95 -51.30
CA SER A 7 11.67 -2.39 -50.47
C SER A 7 12.40 -1.25 -49.73
N THR A 8 11.71 -0.13 -49.53
CA THR A 8 12.27 1.10 -48.99
C THR A 8 11.33 1.65 -47.92
N ILE A 9 11.85 1.76 -46.70
CA ILE A 9 11.15 2.36 -45.57
C ILE A 9 11.56 3.83 -45.51
N LYS A 10 10.60 4.73 -45.65
CA LYS A 10 10.85 6.18 -45.53
C LYS A 10 10.64 6.62 -44.09
N ILE A 11 11.74 6.96 -43.40
CA ILE A 11 11.71 7.53 -42.05
C ILE A 11 11.92 9.04 -42.21
N SER A 12 10.85 9.83 -42.08
CA SER A 12 10.87 11.29 -42.26
C SER A 12 11.04 12.08 -40.96
N GLU A 13 11.00 11.40 -39.82
CA GLU A 13 10.90 12.04 -38.48
C GLU A 13 12.25 12.16 -37.76
N VAL A 14 13.33 11.62 -38.32
CA VAL A 14 14.64 11.54 -37.66
C VAL A 14 15.72 12.00 -38.62
N SER A 15 16.73 12.71 -38.09
CA SER A 15 17.90 13.08 -38.89
C SER A 15 18.65 11.83 -39.36
N TYR A 16 19.27 11.91 -40.55
CA TYR A 16 20.08 10.82 -41.09
C TYR A 16 21.21 10.41 -40.12
N HIS A 17 21.80 11.39 -39.42
CA HIS A 17 22.89 11.15 -38.48
C HIS A 17 22.46 10.39 -37.23
N ASP A 18 21.27 10.69 -36.69
CA ASP A 18 20.75 9.99 -35.51
C ASP A 18 20.27 8.59 -35.86
N LEU A 19 19.67 8.41 -37.05
CA LEU A 19 19.31 7.10 -37.55
C LEU A 19 20.55 6.22 -37.75
N CYS A 20 21.63 6.76 -38.33
CA CYS A 20 22.90 6.03 -38.43
C CYS A 20 23.47 5.66 -37.05
N ALA A 21 23.37 6.56 -36.07
CA ALA A 21 23.81 6.29 -34.71
C ALA A 21 22.98 5.18 -34.04
N PHE A 22 21.66 5.20 -34.24
CA PHE A 22 20.75 4.18 -33.77
C PHE A 22 21.04 2.82 -34.42
N VAL A 23 21.26 2.78 -35.73
CA VAL A 23 21.62 1.54 -36.44
C VAL A 23 22.97 1.02 -35.96
N ASN A 24 23.98 1.88 -35.83
CA ASN A 24 25.28 1.47 -35.30
C ASN A 24 25.16 0.86 -33.91
N TYR A 25 24.37 1.48 -33.02
CA TYR A 25 24.08 0.94 -31.69
C TYR A 25 23.52 -0.49 -31.74
N LEU A 26 22.61 -0.78 -32.67
CA LEU A 26 22.04 -2.13 -32.80
C LEU A 26 23.10 -3.20 -33.14
N TYR A 27 24.20 -2.81 -33.80
CA TYR A 27 25.28 -3.72 -34.17
C TYR A 27 26.46 -3.71 -33.20
N THR A 28 26.74 -2.60 -32.52
CA THR A 28 27.93 -2.44 -31.67
C THR A 28 27.62 -2.36 -30.18
N ALA A 29 26.36 -2.11 -29.79
CA ALA A 29 25.95 -1.76 -28.43
C ALA A 29 26.66 -0.52 -27.84
N GLU A 30 27.34 0.28 -28.67
CA GLU A 30 28.07 1.47 -28.26
C GLU A 30 27.45 2.73 -28.87
N VAL A 31 27.18 3.73 -28.04
CA VAL A 31 26.65 5.05 -28.46
C VAL A 31 27.43 6.17 -27.77
N ASN A 32 27.95 7.08 -28.59
CA ASN A 32 28.59 8.31 -28.14
C ASN A 32 27.53 9.42 -28.04
N LEU A 33 27.07 9.69 -26.82
CA LEU A 33 26.22 10.83 -26.51
C LEU A 33 27.11 12.06 -26.26
N VAL A 34 27.18 12.94 -27.25
CA VAL A 34 27.95 14.19 -27.16
C VAL A 34 27.03 15.36 -26.76
N ASP A 35 25.81 15.36 -27.32
CA ASP A 35 24.85 16.47 -27.22
C ASP A 35 23.51 16.00 -26.64
N ASP A 36 22.82 16.93 -25.97
CA ASP A 36 21.52 16.66 -25.33
C ASP A 36 20.44 16.34 -26.37
N GLN A 37 20.44 17.06 -27.50
CA GLN A 37 19.51 16.84 -28.61
C GLN A 37 19.61 15.41 -29.17
N ARG A 38 20.84 14.90 -29.29
CA ARG A 38 21.09 13.56 -29.80
C ARG A 38 20.62 12.48 -28.81
N ALA A 39 20.74 12.75 -27.51
CA ALA A 39 20.20 11.86 -26.48
C ALA A 39 18.66 11.86 -26.49
N GLU A 40 18.01 13.01 -26.70
CA GLU A 40 16.57 13.11 -26.88
C GLU A 40 16.09 12.31 -28.10
N ASP A 41 16.70 12.50 -29.27
CA ASP A 41 16.29 11.82 -30.50
C ASP A 41 16.53 10.30 -30.44
N LEU A 42 17.64 9.86 -29.82
CA LEU A 42 17.92 8.44 -29.59
C LEU A 42 16.98 7.82 -28.56
N LEU A 43 16.57 8.55 -27.51
CA LEU A 43 15.58 8.08 -26.55
C LEU A 43 14.22 7.92 -27.23
N ALA A 44 13.80 8.90 -28.04
CA ALA A 44 12.57 8.84 -28.81
C ALA A 44 12.52 7.64 -29.77
N MET A 45 13.65 7.35 -30.44
CA MET A 45 13.78 6.13 -31.27
C MET A 45 13.80 4.85 -30.43
N GLY A 46 14.50 4.85 -29.30
CA GLY A 46 14.55 3.72 -28.38
C GLY A 46 13.15 3.31 -27.90
N GLU A 47 12.29 4.29 -27.60
CA GLU A 47 10.89 4.04 -27.27
C GLU A 47 10.09 3.56 -28.50
N LYS A 48 10.20 4.26 -29.64
CA LYS A 48 9.44 3.94 -30.87
C LYS A 48 9.71 2.53 -31.38
N TYR A 49 10.96 2.09 -31.34
CA TYR A 49 11.41 0.78 -31.80
C TYR A 49 11.62 -0.23 -30.67
N GLN A 50 11.19 0.10 -29.44
CA GLN A 50 11.21 -0.77 -28.26
C GLN A 50 12.60 -1.32 -27.85
N VAL A 51 13.67 -0.54 -28.08
CA VAL A 51 15.05 -0.87 -27.69
C VAL A 51 15.30 -0.40 -26.26
N LYS A 52 14.90 -1.23 -25.28
CA LYS A 52 14.94 -0.90 -23.83
C LYS A 52 16.31 -0.43 -23.32
N HIS A 53 17.39 -1.09 -23.73
CA HIS A 53 18.73 -0.75 -23.23
C HIS A 53 19.22 0.61 -23.74
N LEU A 54 18.89 0.98 -24.98
CA LEU A 54 19.23 2.30 -25.51
C LEU A 54 18.47 3.40 -24.78
N LYS A 55 17.17 3.17 -24.54
CA LYS A 55 16.32 4.08 -23.78
C LYS A 55 16.91 4.35 -22.39
N ALA A 56 17.20 3.29 -21.62
CA ALA A 56 17.78 3.41 -20.28
C ALA A 56 19.15 4.11 -20.28
N TYR A 57 19.98 3.89 -21.30
CA TYR A 57 21.27 4.57 -21.42
C TYR A 57 21.12 6.08 -21.68
N CYS A 58 20.27 6.46 -22.63
CA CYS A 58 19.99 7.87 -22.95
C CYS A 58 19.31 8.57 -21.75
N GLU A 59 18.43 7.86 -21.06
CA GLU A 59 17.74 8.33 -19.88
C GLU A 59 18.71 8.67 -18.74
N ASN A 60 19.66 7.79 -18.43
CA ASN A 60 20.69 8.03 -17.43
C ASN A 60 21.61 9.22 -17.79
N PHE A 61 21.92 9.40 -19.07
CA PHE A 61 22.70 10.55 -19.53
C PHE A 61 21.95 11.86 -19.32
N LEU A 62 20.68 11.94 -19.75
CA LEU A 62 19.83 13.12 -19.57
C LEU A 62 19.60 13.40 -18.07
N ARG A 63 19.43 12.35 -17.25
CA ARG A 63 19.30 12.45 -15.79
C ARG A 63 20.47 13.21 -15.16
N SER A 64 21.69 12.96 -15.62
CA SER A 64 22.90 13.62 -15.10
C SER A 64 22.99 15.13 -15.41
N LYS A 65 22.20 15.62 -16.37
CA LYS A 65 22.21 17.02 -16.85
C LYS A 65 20.94 17.80 -16.49
N VAL A 66 20.05 17.23 -15.69
CA VAL A 66 18.84 17.92 -15.23
C VAL A 66 19.22 19.12 -14.35
N SER A 67 18.64 20.27 -14.64
CA SER A 67 18.86 21.56 -13.98
C SER A 67 17.56 22.37 -13.92
N ALA A 68 17.50 23.40 -13.08
CA ALA A 68 16.28 24.19 -12.88
C ALA A 68 15.73 24.82 -14.19
N SER A 69 16.59 25.14 -15.16
CA SER A 69 16.20 25.76 -16.43
C SER A 69 15.66 24.78 -17.48
N ASN A 70 16.10 23.51 -17.45
CA ASN A 70 15.68 22.51 -18.44
C ASN A 70 14.67 21.50 -17.88
N ALA A 71 14.45 21.47 -16.56
CA ALA A 71 13.60 20.48 -15.91
C ALA A 71 12.16 20.45 -16.44
N LEU A 72 11.55 21.60 -16.76
CA LEU A 72 10.19 21.63 -17.35
C LEU A 72 10.16 20.99 -18.75
N LYS A 73 11.16 21.27 -19.58
CA LYS A 73 11.27 20.69 -20.93
C LYS A 73 11.50 19.18 -20.87
N TYR A 74 12.44 18.75 -20.02
CA TYR A 74 12.72 17.34 -19.80
C TYR A 74 11.55 16.59 -19.19
N LEU A 75 10.76 17.23 -18.31
CA LEU A 75 9.54 16.61 -17.80
C LEU A 75 8.53 16.35 -18.92
N THR A 76 8.21 17.36 -19.75
CA THR A 76 7.30 17.17 -20.89
C THR A 76 7.81 16.12 -21.89
N PHE A 77 9.13 16.06 -22.08
CA PHE A 77 9.76 15.06 -22.93
C PHE A 77 9.67 13.66 -22.32
N ALA A 78 10.00 13.51 -21.04
CA ALA A 78 10.00 12.24 -20.33
C ALA A 78 8.58 11.64 -20.22
N THR A 79 7.56 12.48 -20.01
CA THR A 79 6.16 12.02 -20.02
C THR A 79 5.71 11.54 -21.39
N LYS A 80 6.18 12.20 -22.46
CA LYS A 80 5.83 11.83 -23.84
C LYS A 80 6.43 10.47 -24.24
N TYR A 81 7.65 10.17 -23.81
CA TYR A 81 8.38 8.93 -24.18
C TYR A 81 8.44 7.90 -23.04
N LYS A 82 7.62 8.07 -21.99
CA LYS A 82 7.49 7.17 -20.83
C LYS A 82 8.83 6.84 -20.18
N ALA A 83 9.67 7.84 -19.98
CA ALA A 83 10.96 7.71 -19.28
C ALA A 83 10.75 7.98 -17.78
N GLU A 84 10.76 6.94 -16.96
CA GLU A 84 10.40 7.00 -15.53
C GLU A 84 11.50 7.66 -14.68
N ASP A 85 12.77 7.28 -14.86
CA ASP A 85 13.92 7.82 -14.12
C ASP A 85 14.15 9.31 -14.42
N LEU A 86 13.97 9.72 -15.69
CA LEU A 86 14.09 11.13 -16.08
C LEU A 86 12.91 11.96 -15.58
N THR A 87 11.72 11.38 -15.54
CA THR A 87 10.53 12.03 -14.95
C THR A 87 10.77 12.33 -13.48
N GLU A 88 11.21 11.34 -12.70
CA GLU A 88 11.51 11.49 -11.27
C GLU A 88 12.59 12.55 -11.00
N ALA A 89 13.72 12.48 -11.73
CA ALA A 89 14.80 13.44 -11.57
C ALA A 89 14.39 14.88 -11.94
N SER A 90 13.62 15.05 -13.02
CA SER A 90 13.10 16.36 -13.43
C SER A 90 12.13 16.92 -12.39
N LEU A 91 11.26 16.08 -11.84
CA LEU A 91 10.32 16.47 -10.78
C LEU A 91 11.03 16.92 -9.51
N ASN A 92 12.06 16.21 -9.06
CA ASN A 92 12.81 16.58 -7.86
C ASN A 92 13.41 18.00 -7.98
N VAL A 93 14.00 18.33 -9.14
CA VAL A 93 14.55 19.66 -9.40
C VAL A 93 13.46 20.74 -9.50
N ILE A 94 12.29 20.40 -10.06
CA ILE A 94 11.13 21.30 -10.12
C ILE A 94 10.60 21.59 -8.71
N ILE A 95 10.50 20.58 -7.85
CA ILE A 95 10.04 20.72 -6.47
C ILE A 95 10.97 21.64 -5.68
N GLU A 96 12.28 21.46 -5.81
CA GLU A 96 13.28 22.31 -5.14
C GLU A 96 13.23 23.78 -5.59
N ASN A 97 12.84 24.04 -6.85
CA ASN A 97 12.85 25.38 -7.45
C ASN A 97 11.46 25.94 -7.75
N MET A 98 10.38 25.34 -7.22
CA MET A 98 9.01 25.65 -7.62
C MET A 98 8.67 27.14 -7.47
N ASN A 99 9.16 27.77 -6.39
CA ASN A 99 8.92 29.20 -6.12
C ASN A 99 9.48 30.13 -7.21
N LYS A 100 10.59 29.74 -7.86
CA LYS A 100 11.19 30.49 -8.96
C LYS A 100 10.53 30.15 -10.29
N LEU A 101 10.15 28.89 -10.48
CA LEU A 101 9.52 28.40 -11.71
C LEU A 101 8.13 28.99 -11.95
N LYS A 102 7.34 29.25 -10.89
CA LYS A 102 6.02 29.91 -11.02
C LYS A 102 6.09 31.30 -11.68
N LEU A 103 7.23 31.97 -11.60
CA LEU A 103 7.44 33.31 -12.14
C LEU A 103 7.93 33.31 -13.60
N GLN A 104 8.39 32.16 -14.10
CA GLN A 104 8.89 32.05 -15.46
C GLN A 104 7.75 31.93 -16.48
N ASP A 105 7.93 32.54 -17.64
CA ASP A 105 6.93 32.47 -18.72
C ASP A 105 6.81 31.05 -19.31
N GLU A 106 7.86 30.25 -19.21
CA GLU A 106 7.86 28.83 -19.63
C GLU A 106 6.83 28.00 -18.84
N TYR A 107 6.62 28.32 -17.55
CA TYR A 107 5.58 27.68 -16.74
C TYR A 107 4.18 28.09 -17.21
N LYS A 108 3.96 29.36 -17.55
CA LYS A 108 2.66 29.83 -18.07
C LYS A 108 2.31 29.18 -19.41
N GLU A 109 3.30 28.98 -20.27
CA GLU A 109 3.12 28.27 -21.54
C GLU A 109 2.84 26.78 -21.31
N LEU A 110 3.47 26.16 -20.31
CA LEU A 110 3.17 24.78 -19.91
C LEU A 110 1.71 24.63 -19.44
N VAL A 111 1.24 25.55 -18.59
CA VAL A 111 -0.15 25.58 -18.10
C VAL A 111 -1.17 25.63 -19.24
N LYS A 112 -0.87 26.37 -20.31
CA LYS A 112 -1.75 26.43 -21.49
C LYS A 112 -1.69 25.16 -22.34
N LYS A 113 -0.51 24.56 -22.47
CA LYS A 113 -0.28 23.43 -23.37
C LYS A 113 -0.75 22.11 -22.78
N ASP A 114 -0.52 21.89 -21.50
CA ASP A 114 -0.89 20.66 -20.79
C ASP A 114 -1.24 20.95 -19.31
N PRO A 115 -2.52 21.29 -19.03
CA PRO A 115 -2.98 21.51 -17.66
C PRO A 115 -2.90 20.25 -16.78
N HIS A 116 -3.04 19.06 -17.37
CA HIS A 116 -2.98 17.79 -16.63
C HIS A 116 -1.59 17.54 -16.07
N LEU A 117 -0.54 17.86 -16.84
CA LEU A 117 0.83 17.75 -16.37
C LEU A 117 1.09 18.68 -15.18
N VAL A 118 0.51 19.88 -15.17
CA VAL A 118 0.65 20.83 -14.06
C VAL A 118 -0.05 20.34 -12.80
N ILE A 119 -1.26 19.80 -12.93
CA ILE A 119 -1.95 19.15 -11.81
C ILE A 119 -1.09 18.01 -11.26
N ARG A 120 -0.55 17.16 -12.13
CA ARG A 120 0.34 16.05 -11.72
C ARG A 120 1.60 16.53 -11.02
N ILE A 121 2.19 17.64 -11.48
CA ILE A 121 3.31 18.28 -10.79
C ILE A 121 2.87 18.72 -9.40
N TYR A 122 1.71 19.38 -9.25
CA TYR A 122 1.21 19.81 -7.94
C TYR A 122 0.86 18.65 -7.01
N ASP A 123 0.27 17.56 -7.53
CA ASP A 123 -0.01 16.35 -6.75
C ASP A 123 1.28 15.69 -6.24
N MET A 124 2.36 15.79 -7.02
CA MET A 124 3.68 15.29 -6.65
C MET A 124 4.47 16.28 -5.78
N VAL A 125 4.17 17.58 -5.87
CA VAL A 125 4.72 18.59 -4.97
C VAL A 125 3.93 18.47 -3.68
N GLY A 126 4.39 17.55 -2.83
CA GLY A 126 3.86 17.39 -1.48
C GLY A 126 4.00 18.67 -0.65
N LEU A 127 3.84 18.53 0.67
CA LEU A 127 3.71 19.68 1.58
C LEU A 127 4.78 20.77 1.40
N SER A 128 4.31 22.02 1.33
CA SER A 128 5.14 23.22 1.32
C SER A 128 5.93 23.36 2.62
N ALA A 129 6.99 24.17 2.58
CA ALA A 129 7.77 24.45 3.79
C ALA A 129 6.92 25.09 4.90
N GLY A 130 5.92 25.91 4.54
CA GLY A 130 5.00 26.54 5.49
C GLY A 130 4.11 25.51 6.18
N GLU A 131 3.51 24.60 5.41
CA GLU A 131 2.66 23.52 5.93
C GLU A 131 3.45 22.57 6.82
N LYS A 132 4.66 22.18 6.42
CA LYS A 132 5.56 21.36 7.25
C LYS A 132 5.87 22.01 8.60
N HIS A 133 6.13 23.32 8.62
CA HIS A 133 6.34 24.07 9.86
C HIS A 133 5.06 24.18 10.68
N PHE A 134 3.91 24.38 10.03
CA PHE A 134 2.61 24.45 10.68
C PHE A 134 2.27 23.13 11.38
N ILE A 135 2.37 22.00 10.68
CA ILE A 135 2.12 20.66 11.24
C ILE A 135 3.06 20.39 12.42
N LYS A 136 4.36 20.62 12.25
CA LYS A 136 5.34 20.40 13.32
C LYS A 136 5.08 21.31 14.54
N GLY A 137 4.75 22.58 14.30
CA GLY A 137 4.45 23.56 15.35
C GLY A 137 3.14 23.25 16.09
N GLY A 138 2.09 22.86 15.37
CA GLY A 138 0.82 22.44 15.95
C GLY A 138 0.99 21.18 16.80
N ILE A 139 1.68 20.17 16.28
CA ILE A 139 2.00 18.96 17.05
C ILE A 139 2.80 19.33 18.30
N ASP A 140 3.78 20.25 18.25
CA ASP A 140 4.52 20.70 19.45
C ASP A 140 3.63 21.35 20.52
N GLN A 141 2.47 21.89 20.14
CA GLN A 141 1.47 22.48 21.04
C GLN A 141 0.31 21.53 21.41
N ASP A 142 0.36 20.25 21.00
CA ASP A 142 -0.72 19.26 21.19
C ASP A 142 -2.03 19.65 20.49
N LEU A 143 -1.91 20.32 19.33
CA LEU A 143 -3.03 20.73 18.50
C LEU A 143 -2.77 20.34 17.04
N ARG A 144 -3.55 19.39 16.52
CA ARG A 144 -3.47 18.95 15.12
C ARG A 144 -4.25 19.88 14.18
N SER A 145 -4.03 19.72 12.88
CA SER A 145 -4.67 20.53 11.83
C SER A 145 -6.19 20.48 11.86
N ASP A 146 -6.76 19.34 12.29
CA ASP A 146 -8.20 19.10 12.44
C ASP A 146 -8.74 19.40 13.85
N GLY A 147 -7.90 19.90 14.76
CA GLY A 147 -8.26 20.22 16.14
C GLY A 147 -8.18 19.05 17.13
N ARG A 148 -7.75 17.86 16.71
CA ARG A 148 -7.49 16.73 17.63
C ARG A 148 -6.22 16.96 18.47
N LYS A 149 -6.14 16.24 19.59
CA LYS A 149 -4.90 16.05 20.35
C LYS A 149 -4.01 14.99 19.71
N ARG A 150 -2.75 14.88 20.15
CA ARG A 150 -1.77 13.93 19.60
C ARG A 150 -2.21 12.46 19.68
N LEU A 151 -2.91 12.06 20.74
CA LEU A 151 -3.26 10.66 21.03
C LEU A 151 -4.73 10.32 20.73
N THR A 152 -5.39 11.09 19.86
CA THR A 152 -6.82 10.94 19.57
C THR A 152 -7.06 10.47 18.14
N TYR A 153 -7.78 9.35 17.99
CA TYR A 153 -8.22 8.82 16.70
C TYR A 153 -9.34 9.65 16.07
N ARG A 154 -9.46 9.55 14.74
CA ARG A 154 -10.62 10.02 13.97
C ARG A 154 -11.91 9.27 14.37
N PRO A 155 -13.09 9.83 14.04
CA PRO A 155 -14.33 9.04 14.09
C PRO A 155 -14.20 7.83 13.16
N ILE A 156 -14.80 6.71 13.60
CA ILE A 156 -14.74 5.42 12.94
C ILE A 156 -16.19 5.00 12.68
N SER A 157 -16.48 4.48 11.50
CA SER A 157 -17.75 3.83 11.18
C SER A 157 -17.49 2.48 10.55
N ILE A 158 -18.24 1.47 10.98
CA ILE A 158 -18.09 0.08 10.55
C ILE A 158 -19.41 -0.39 9.95
N GLU A 159 -19.31 -1.04 8.80
CA GLU A 159 -20.40 -1.79 8.19
C GLU A 159 -19.90 -3.22 8.04
N THR A 160 -20.56 -4.19 8.67
CA THR A 160 -20.29 -5.60 8.42
C THR A 160 -21.07 -6.07 7.18
N GLY A 161 -20.75 -7.25 6.64
CA GLY A 161 -21.62 -7.94 5.68
C GLY A 161 -21.71 -7.31 4.29
N VAL A 162 -20.81 -6.39 3.96
CA VAL A 162 -20.82 -5.59 2.71
C VAL A 162 -20.68 -6.45 1.46
N ILE A 163 -19.98 -7.58 1.53
CA ILE A 163 -19.79 -8.52 0.42
C ILE A 163 -20.48 -9.85 0.77
N PRO A 164 -21.67 -10.12 0.16
CA PRO A 164 -22.45 -11.34 0.46
C PRO A 164 -21.79 -12.65 0.03
N GLN A 165 -20.82 -12.58 -0.88
CA GLN A 165 -20.14 -13.76 -1.44
C GLN A 165 -19.00 -14.27 -0.53
N ALA A 166 -18.57 -13.47 0.44
CA ALA A 166 -17.51 -13.82 1.38
C ALA A 166 -18.09 -14.43 2.65
N ASN A 167 -17.35 -15.30 3.33
CA ASN A 167 -17.76 -15.89 4.61
C ASN A 167 -17.84 -14.85 5.73
N GLY A 168 -17.01 -13.81 5.63
CA GLY A 168 -17.06 -12.62 6.47
C GLY A 168 -16.59 -11.42 5.67
N SER A 169 -17.22 -10.27 5.88
CA SER A 169 -16.78 -9.01 5.28
C SER A 169 -17.09 -7.85 6.21
N ALA A 170 -16.28 -6.80 6.10
CA ALA A 170 -16.51 -5.53 6.75
C ALA A 170 -15.90 -4.38 5.96
N ARG A 171 -16.58 -3.24 5.93
CA ARG A 171 -16.04 -1.96 5.48
C ARG A 171 -15.80 -1.08 6.70
N LEU A 172 -14.62 -0.51 6.78
CA LEU A 172 -14.23 0.43 7.81
C LEU A 172 -13.93 1.77 7.16
N ARG A 173 -14.53 2.83 7.69
CA ARG A 173 -14.16 4.21 7.36
C ARG A 173 -13.64 4.91 8.61
N MET A 174 -12.43 5.46 8.50
CA MET A 174 -11.75 6.21 9.56
C MET A 174 -11.35 7.58 9.01
N GLY A 175 -12.22 8.58 9.24
CA GLY A 175 -12.17 9.82 8.49
C GLY A 175 -12.33 9.56 6.99
N ASP A 176 -11.37 10.00 6.19
CA ASP A 176 -11.37 9.78 4.75
C ASP A 176 -10.69 8.46 4.32
N THR A 177 -10.03 7.74 5.24
CA THR A 177 -9.49 6.41 4.95
C THR A 177 -10.64 5.40 4.89
N ASP A 178 -10.79 4.72 3.76
CA ASP A 178 -11.86 3.76 3.49
C ASP A 178 -11.24 2.43 3.04
N VAL A 179 -11.52 1.37 3.79
CA VAL A 179 -10.97 0.03 3.55
C VAL A 179 -12.06 -1.02 3.66
N ILE A 180 -11.96 -2.06 2.83
CA ILE A 180 -12.81 -3.25 2.91
C ILE A 180 -11.93 -4.45 3.27
N ALA A 181 -12.36 -5.24 4.25
CA ALA A 181 -11.77 -6.52 4.57
C ALA A 181 -12.76 -7.64 4.24
N THR A 182 -12.24 -8.72 3.66
CA THR A 182 -12.98 -9.95 3.37
C THR A 182 -12.25 -11.15 3.96
N VAL A 183 -13.03 -12.15 4.33
CA VAL A 183 -12.56 -13.44 4.81
C VAL A 183 -13.25 -14.50 3.98
N LYS A 184 -12.44 -15.33 3.32
CA LYS A 184 -12.88 -16.49 2.55
C LYS A 184 -12.28 -17.74 3.17
N ALA A 185 -13.11 -18.74 3.42
CA ALA A 185 -12.69 -20.02 3.96
C ALA A 185 -12.76 -21.09 2.87
N GLU A 186 -11.65 -21.81 2.64
CA GLU A 186 -11.59 -22.95 1.73
C GLU A 186 -11.07 -24.18 2.46
N ILE A 187 -11.47 -25.36 1.99
CA ILE A 187 -10.96 -26.62 2.53
C ILE A 187 -9.66 -26.96 1.83
N GLY A 188 -8.59 -27.11 2.61
CA GLY A 188 -7.25 -27.42 2.14
C GLY A 188 -6.64 -28.62 2.85
N LYS A 189 -5.42 -28.96 2.41
CA LYS A 189 -4.57 -29.95 3.09
C LYS A 189 -3.54 -29.23 3.95
N PRO A 190 -3.35 -29.63 5.22
CA PRO A 190 -2.36 -28.99 6.10
C PRO A 190 -0.94 -29.26 5.61
N SER A 191 0.00 -28.43 6.04
CA SER A 191 1.41 -28.63 5.71
C SER A 191 1.97 -29.91 6.36
N HIS A 192 2.86 -30.62 5.68
CA HIS A 192 3.52 -31.81 6.24
C HIS A 192 4.30 -31.55 7.53
N LEU A 193 4.77 -30.31 7.73
CA LEU A 193 5.53 -29.92 8.93
C LEU A 193 4.63 -29.71 10.16
N HIS A 194 3.39 -29.28 9.94
CA HIS A 194 2.42 -29.00 10.99
C HIS A 194 1.03 -29.53 10.57
N PRO A 195 0.75 -30.83 10.79
CA PRO A 195 -0.50 -31.47 10.36
C PRO A 195 -1.75 -31.02 11.13
N ASN A 196 -1.57 -30.34 12.27
CA ASN A 196 -2.63 -29.99 13.21
C ASN A 196 -3.00 -28.49 13.13
N ARG A 197 -2.46 -27.77 12.14
CA ARG A 197 -2.64 -26.33 11.98
C ARG A 197 -3.28 -26.04 10.63
N GLY A 198 -4.33 -25.22 10.63
CA GLY A 198 -4.85 -24.58 9.43
C GLY A 198 -3.87 -23.55 8.86
N LYS A 199 -4.21 -23.00 7.70
CA LYS A 199 -3.43 -21.93 7.07
C LYS A 199 -4.22 -20.64 7.05
N VAL A 200 -3.51 -19.54 7.18
CA VAL A 200 -4.06 -18.21 7.01
C VAL A 200 -3.12 -17.45 6.08
N ALA A 201 -3.67 -16.93 5.00
CA ALA A 201 -2.97 -16.05 4.08
C ALA A 201 -3.63 -14.68 4.12
N ILE A 202 -2.81 -13.62 4.22
CA ILE A 202 -3.28 -12.24 4.28
C ILE A 202 -2.72 -11.50 3.09
N PHE A 203 -3.61 -10.91 2.30
CA PHE A 203 -3.27 -10.11 1.14
C PHE A 203 -3.90 -8.73 1.28
N VAL A 204 -3.13 -7.70 1.01
CA VAL A 204 -3.63 -6.33 0.91
C VAL A 204 -3.51 -5.90 -0.54
N ASP A 205 -4.55 -5.26 -1.06
CA ASP A 205 -4.54 -4.62 -2.36
C ASP A 205 -4.84 -3.13 -2.21
N CYS A 206 -4.06 -2.31 -2.91
CA CYS A 206 -4.20 -0.86 -2.90
C CYS A 206 -4.81 -0.43 -4.23
N SER A 207 -6.09 -0.01 -4.21
CA SER A 207 -6.75 0.43 -5.43
C SER A 207 -6.04 1.61 -6.06
N ALA A 208 -5.95 1.63 -7.39
CA ALA A 208 -5.45 2.79 -8.14
C ALA A 208 -6.28 4.07 -7.91
N ILE A 209 -7.51 3.93 -7.41
CA ILE A 209 -8.39 5.05 -7.06
C ILE A 209 -8.05 5.63 -5.69
N ALA A 210 -7.40 4.85 -4.81
CA ALA A 210 -7.21 5.22 -3.41
C ALA A 210 -6.17 6.33 -3.20
N SER A 211 -5.21 6.45 -4.10
CA SER A 211 -4.26 7.55 -4.15
C SER A 211 -3.64 7.62 -5.55
N PRO A 212 -3.36 8.82 -6.08
CA PRO A 212 -2.61 8.97 -7.34
C PRO A 212 -1.24 8.27 -7.31
N VAL A 213 -0.65 8.10 -6.12
CA VAL A 213 0.63 7.40 -5.93
C VAL A 213 0.52 5.90 -6.21
N PHE A 214 -0.69 5.32 -6.14
CA PHE A 214 -0.92 3.90 -6.38
C PHE A 214 -1.16 3.56 -7.85
N GLU A 215 -1.12 4.54 -8.77
CA GLU A 215 -1.23 4.26 -10.21
C GLU A 215 -0.04 3.39 -10.71
N GLY A 216 -0.35 2.43 -11.56
CA GLY A 216 0.64 1.53 -12.14
C GLY A 216 1.22 0.57 -11.09
N ARG A 217 2.53 0.67 -10.84
CA ARG A 217 3.26 -0.20 -9.88
C ARG A 217 3.48 0.43 -8.50
N GLY A 218 3.04 1.68 -8.30
CA GLY A 218 3.31 2.40 -7.05
C GLY A 218 2.67 1.78 -5.81
N GLY A 219 1.55 1.06 -5.97
CA GLY A 219 0.86 0.37 -4.88
C GLY A 219 1.45 -0.98 -4.46
N GLU A 220 2.23 -1.65 -5.33
CA GLU A 220 2.68 -3.04 -5.11
C GLU A 220 3.66 -3.18 -3.93
N GLU A 221 4.56 -2.20 -3.77
CA GLU A 221 5.53 -2.20 -2.68
C GLU A 221 4.82 -2.00 -1.32
N LEU A 222 3.95 -1.00 -1.24
CA LEU A 222 3.18 -0.71 -0.04
C LEU A 222 2.24 -1.86 0.33
N SER A 223 1.56 -2.45 -0.66
CA SER A 223 0.63 -3.56 -0.43
C SER A 223 1.36 -4.80 0.11
N THR A 224 2.55 -5.09 -0.41
CA THR A 224 3.41 -6.16 0.10
C THR A 224 3.90 -5.86 1.52
N GLU A 225 4.30 -4.61 1.81
CA GLU A 225 4.72 -4.19 3.15
C GLU A 225 3.58 -4.35 4.17
N LEU A 226 2.38 -3.86 3.83
CA LEU A 226 1.20 -3.95 4.68
C LEU A 226 0.77 -5.41 4.90
N SER A 227 0.80 -6.24 3.85
CA SER A 227 0.49 -7.68 3.95
C SER A 227 1.42 -8.38 4.95
N VAL A 228 2.74 -8.14 4.84
CA VAL A 228 3.73 -8.72 5.76
C VAL A 228 3.57 -8.18 7.17
N ALA A 229 3.27 -6.88 7.32
CA ALA A 229 3.04 -6.28 8.63
C ALA A 229 1.81 -6.87 9.33
N LEU A 230 0.68 -7.00 8.62
CA LEU A 230 -0.55 -7.62 9.15
C LEU A 230 -0.36 -9.10 9.47
N GLN A 231 0.35 -9.83 8.61
CA GLN A 231 0.67 -11.24 8.86
C GLN A 231 1.45 -11.41 10.17
N ARG A 232 2.44 -10.55 10.43
CA ARG A 232 3.18 -10.54 11.71
C ARG A 232 2.30 -10.14 12.90
N CYS A 233 1.38 -9.19 12.69
CA CYS A 233 0.51 -8.71 13.75
C CYS A 233 -0.52 -9.76 14.19
N LEU A 234 -1.07 -10.52 13.25
CA LEU A 234 -2.20 -11.44 13.47
C LEU A 234 -1.75 -12.90 13.69
N LEU A 235 -0.73 -13.38 12.96
CA LEU A 235 -0.23 -14.76 13.11
C LEU A 235 0.95 -14.87 14.09
N GLY A 236 1.44 -13.73 14.58
CA GLY A 236 2.58 -13.65 15.49
C GLY A 236 3.90 -14.04 14.80
N GLY A 237 4.92 -14.31 15.61
CA GLY A 237 6.23 -14.75 15.14
C GLY A 237 6.25 -16.21 14.64
N LYS A 238 7.39 -16.66 14.10
CA LYS A 238 7.61 -18.04 13.61
C LYS A 238 7.26 -19.14 14.62
N SER A 239 7.24 -18.82 15.91
CA SER A 239 6.89 -19.76 16.98
C SER A 239 5.37 -19.89 17.23
N GLY A 240 4.52 -19.07 16.61
CA GLY A 240 3.08 -18.95 16.90
C GLY A 240 2.77 -18.32 18.26
N ALA A 241 3.79 -17.91 19.02
CA ALA A 241 3.60 -17.20 20.27
C ALA A 241 3.07 -15.78 19.97
N GLY A 242 1.93 -15.45 20.58
CA GLY A 242 1.25 -14.17 20.35
C GLY A 242 0.34 -14.14 19.13
N ALA A 243 0.06 -15.28 18.48
CA ALA A 243 -0.91 -15.34 17.39
C ALA A 243 -2.30 -14.95 17.90
N GLY A 244 -2.94 -14.00 17.22
CA GLY A 244 -4.31 -13.58 17.48
C GLY A 244 -5.35 -14.56 16.94
N ILE A 245 -4.97 -15.36 15.94
CA ILE A 245 -5.79 -16.40 15.34
C ILE A 245 -5.26 -17.77 15.78
N ASP A 246 -6.11 -18.58 16.41
CA ASP A 246 -5.75 -19.94 16.78
C ASP A 246 -5.82 -20.87 15.57
N LEU A 247 -4.66 -21.23 15.03
CA LEU A 247 -4.53 -22.14 13.90
C LEU A 247 -4.97 -23.58 14.22
N LEU A 248 -5.04 -23.96 15.50
CA LEU A 248 -5.49 -25.28 15.92
C LEU A 248 -7.01 -25.44 15.75
N SER A 249 -7.77 -24.38 16.01
CA SER A 249 -9.23 -24.35 15.84
C SER A 249 -9.67 -24.58 14.38
N LEU A 250 -8.77 -24.29 13.43
CA LEU A 250 -8.99 -24.45 11.99
C LEU A 250 -8.70 -25.87 11.48
N ASN A 251 -8.28 -26.79 12.36
CA ASN A 251 -8.05 -28.18 11.98
C ASN A 251 -9.37 -28.98 12.02
N VAL A 252 -9.72 -29.61 10.91
CA VAL A 252 -10.91 -30.47 10.81
C VAL A 252 -10.53 -31.93 11.05
N MET A 253 -9.50 -32.41 10.34
CA MET A 253 -8.98 -33.77 10.46
C MET A 253 -7.45 -33.73 10.33
N GLU A 254 -6.78 -34.13 11.41
CA GLU A 254 -5.31 -34.08 11.52
C GLU A 254 -4.62 -34.72 10.30
N GLY A 255 -3.75 -33.94 9.66
CA GLY A 255 -2.96 -34.39 8.51
C GLY A 255 -3.72 -34.61 7.20
N LYS A 256 -5.05 -34.54 7.20
CA LYS A 256 -5.87 -34.72 5.98
C LYS A 256 -6.57 -33.44 5.54
N ILE A 257 -7.30 -32.79 6.43
CA ILE A 257 -8.22 -31.69 6.09
C ILE A 257 -8.07 -30.56 7.11
N CYS A 258 -7.80 -29.36 6.62
CA CYS A 258 -7.81 -28.14 7.42
C CYS A 258 -8.53 -27.00 6.68
N TRP A 259 -8.93 -25.99 7.43
CA TRP A 259 -9.36 -24.72 6.86
C TRP A 259 -8.15 -23.89 6.42
N ASP A 260 -8.19 -23.46 5.17
CA ASP A 260 -7.31 -22.45 4.60
C ASP A 260 -8.12 -21.15 4.51
N LEU A 261 -7.78 -20.17 5.36
CA LEU A 261 -8.43 -18.86 5.39
C LEU A 261 -7.65 -17.85 4.55
N TYR A 262 -8.35 -17.18 3.65
CA TYR A 262 -7.84 -16.08 2.85
C TYR A 262 -8.47 -14.79 3.38
N ILE A 263 -7.62 -13.92 3.93
CA ILE A 263 -8.02 -12.59 4.40
C ILE A 263 -7.51 -11.58 3.38
N GLU A 264 -8.42 -10.85 2.76
CA GLU A 264 -8.07 -9.84 1.76
C GLU A 264 -8.50 -8.46 2.26
N GLY A 265 -7.59 -7.48 2.19
CA GLY A 265 -7.86 -6.09 2.53
C GLY A 265 -7.73 -5.21 1.30
N LEU A 266 -8.81 -4.57 0.87
CA LEU A 266 -8.82 -3.63 -0.24
C LEU A 266 -8.86 -2.19 0.30
N VAL A 267 -7.86 -1.38 -0.06
CA VAL A 267 -7.85 0.06 0.24
C VAL A 267 -8.58 0.80 -0.88
N ILE A 268 -9.68 1.48 -0.53
CA ILE A 268 -10.50 2.27 -1.47
C ILE A 268 -10.08 3.73 -1.47
N ASN A 269 -9.77 4.29 -0.30
CA ASN A 269 -9.26 5.63 -0.16
C ASN A 269 -8.20 5.68 0.96
N ALA A 270 -7.11 6.41 0.73
CA ALA A 270 -5.97 6.46 1.63
C ALA A 270 -5.71 7.87 2.15
N ASP A 271 -6.18 8.17 3.37
CA ASP A 271 -5.86 9.38 4.12
C ASP A 271 -5.04 9.07 5.39
N GLY A 272 -3.97 8.30 5.21
CA GLY A 272 -3.05 7.91 6.28
C GLY A 272 -3.59 6.82 7.22
N ASN A 273 -2.69 6.31 8.06
CA ASN A 273 -2.91 5.26 9.06
C ASN A 273 -3.56 3.96 8.53
N LEU A 274 -3.15 3.54 7.32
CA LEU A 274 -3.73 2.37 6.64
C LEU A 274 -3.62 1.06 7.43
N LEU A 275 -2.53 0.86 8.16
CA LEU A 275 -2.29 -0.41 8.86
C LEU A 275 -3.28 -0.63 10.02
N ASP A 276 -3.56 0.43 10.78
CA ASP A 276 -4.53 0.37 11.88
C ASP A 276 -5.94 0.19 11.33
N ALA A 277 -6.27 0.90 10.24
CA ALA A 277 -7.54 0.75 9.53
C ALA A 277 -7.75 -0.69 9.05
N LEU A 278 -6.76 -1.26 8.35
CA LEU A 278 -6.82 -2.64 7.87
C LEU A 278 -6.91 -3.64 9.03
N GLY A 279 -6.14 -3.44 10.11
CA GLY A 279 -6.20 -4.30 11.30
C GLY A 279 -7.58 -4.29 11.96
N ALA A 280 -8.19 -3.10 12.10
CA ALA A 280 -9.54 -2.95 12.64
C ALA A 280 -10.62 -3.55 11.72
N ALA A 281 -10.50 -3.34 10.41
CA ALA A 281 -11.42 -3.89 9.41
C ALA A 281 -11.36 -5.42 9.38
N ILE A 282 -10.16 -6.01 9.44
CA ILE A 282 -9.97 -7.46 9.52
C ILE A 282 -10.60 -8.02 10.80
N LYS A 283 -10.43 -7.34 11.95
CA LYS A 283 -11.08 -7.78 13.19
C LYS A 283 -12.61 -7.76 13.07
N ALA A 284 -13.18 -6.71 12.47
CA ALA A 284 -14.62 -6.63 12.22
C ALA A 284 -15.10 -7.72 11.24
N ALA A 285 -14.37 -7.96 10.15
CA ALA A 285 -14.70 -9.01 9.18
C ALA A 285 -14.61 -10.42 9.80
N LEU A 286 -13.64 -10.67 10.68
CA LEU A 286 -13.52 -11.91 11.44
C LEU A 286 -14.68 -12.11 12.43
N SER A 287 -15.20 -11.04 13.04
CA SER A 287 -16.38 -11.12 13.93
C SER A 287 -17.62 -11.60 13.17
N ASN A 288 -17.78 -11.11 11.95
CA ASN A 288 -18.85 -11.52 11.05
C ASN A 288 -18.57 -12.84 10.31
N THR A 289 -17.43 -13.49 10.52
CA THR A 289 -17.10 -14.71 9.76
C THR A 289 -17.88 -15.90 10.28
N GLY A 290 -18.76 -16.45 9.42
CA GLY A 290 -19.39 -17.76 9.62
C GLY A 290 -18.64 -18.84 8.86
N ILE A 291 -17.93 -19.72 9.57
CA ILE A 291 -17.32 -20.90 8.95
C ILE A 291 -18.36 -22.02 8.93
N PRO A 292 -18.73 -22.57 7.76
CA PRO A 292 -19.72 -23.62 7.70
C PRO A 292 -19.20 -24.88 8.40
N LYS A 293 -20.07 -25.54 9.14
CA LYS A 293 -19.72 -26.73 9.90
C LYS A 293 -19.47 -27.89 8.94
N VAL A 294 -18.30 -28.53 9.09
CA VAL A 294 -17.94 -29.71 8.31
C VAL A 294 -18.28 -30.97 9.09
N ASN A 295 -19.14 -31.80 8.51
CA ASN A 295 -19.40 -33.15 8.98
C ASN A 295 -18.54 -34.12 8.17
N VAL A 296 -17.66 -34.87 8.83
CA VAL A 296 -16.85 -35.88 8.17
C VAL A 296 -17.52 -37.24 8.36
N ALA A 297 -17.86 -37.92 7.26
CA ALA A 297 -18.41 -39.27 7.31
C ALA A 297 -17.36 -40.24 7.92
N ALA A 298 -17.76 -41.01 8.93
CA ALA A 298 -16.86 -41.72 9.85
C ALA A 298 -16.29 -43.05 9.32
N GLU A 299 -16.56 -43.45 8.07
CA GLU A 299 -16.15 -44.76 7.55
C GLU A 299 -15.24 -44.63 6.33
N PHE A 300 -13.93 -44.45 6.54
CA PHE A 300 -12.96 -44.64 5.44
C PHE A 300 -11.62 -45.24 5.90
N SER A 301 -11.13 -46.15 5.06
CA SER A 301 -9.77 -46.72 5.02
C SER A 301 -8.71 -45.62 4.85
N ALA A 302 -7.45 -45.90 5.22
CA ALA A 302 -6.36 -44.92 5.24
C ALA A 302 -6.03 -44.24 3.89
N GLU A 303 -6.56 -44.72 2.76
CA GLU A 303 -6.16 -44.31 1.40
C GLU A 303 -7.23 -43.52 0.61
N GLU A 304 -8.46 -43.36 1.10
CA GLU A 304 -9.52 -42.60 0.39
C GLU A 304 -9.62 -41.14 0.88
N GLN A 305 -9.94 -40.22 -0.05
CA GLN A 305 -10.26 -38.84 0.30
C GLN A 305 -11.58 -38.84 1.07
N PRO A 306 -11.65 -38.26 2.28
CA PRO A 306 -12.89 -38.23 3.05
C PRO A 306 -13.98 -37.51 2.26
N GLU A 307 -15.17 -38.10 2.19
CA GLU A 307 -16.35 -37.36 1.73
C GLU A 307 -16.72 -36.34 2.82
N VAL A 308 -16.59 -35.07 2.47
CA VAL A 308 -16.84 -33.93 3.35
C VAL A 308 -18.20 -33.39 3.03
N ASP A 309 -19.12 -33.48 4.00
CA ASP A 309 -20.42 -32.82 3.92
C ASP A 309 -20.32 -31.47 4.62
N ILE A 310 -20.52 -30.39 3.87
CA ILE A 310 -20.46 -29.01 4.36
C ILE A 310 -21.90 -28.62 4.67
N SER A 311 -22.21 -28.29 5.92
CA SER A 311 -23.54 -27.85 6.29
C SER A 311 -23.82 -26.46 5.72
N ASP A 312 -24.95 -26.32 5.03
CA ASP A 312 -25.46 -25.03 4.53
C ASP A 312 -26.20 -24.22 5.63
N GLU A 313 -26.53 -24.83 6.78
CA GLU A 313 -27.37 -24.23 7.83
C GLU A 313 -26.60 -23.94 9.13
N ASP A 314 -25.57 -24.73 9.48
CA ASP A 314 -24.80 -24.56 10.71
C ASP A 314 -23.48 -23.79 10.44
N PHE A 315 -23.35 -22.59 11.01
CA PHE A 315 -22.10 -21.82 11.00
C PHE A 315 -21.45 -21.76 12.39
N LEU A 316 -20.15 -22.00 12.43
CA LEU A 316 -19.30 -21.69 13.58
C LEU A 316 -18.83 -20.25 13.46
N ARG A 317 -19.24 -19.41 14.41
CA ARG A 317 -18.68 -18.06 14.56
C ARG A 317 -17.23 -18.17 15.01
N PHE A 318 -16.37 -17.39 14.37
CA PHE A 318 -14.96 -17.31 14.71
C PHE A 318 -14.74 -16.58 16.05
N ASP A 319 -13.89 -17.11 16.93
CA ASP A 319 -13.56 -16.44 18.20
C ASP A 319 -12.61 -15.26 17.95
N THR A 320 -13.12 -14.04 18.14
CA THR A 320 -12.37 -12.80 17.94
C THR A 320 -11.69 -12.28 19.20
N SER A 321 -11.83 -12.96 20.35
CA SER A 321 -11.33 -12.45 21.63
C SER A 321 -9.81 -12.28 21.68
N SER A 322 -9.06 -13.12 20.96
CA SER A 322 -7.61 -13.05 20.86
C SER A 322 -7.09 -12.16 19.73
N VAL A 323 -7.94 -11.70 18.80
CA VAL A 323 -7.54 -10.93 17.63
C VAL A 323 -7.04 -9.54 18.09
N PRO A 324 -5.78 -9.17 17.81
CA PRO A 324 -5.22 -7.90 18.22
C PRO A 324 -5.68 -6.75 17.34
N VAL A 325 -5.70 -5.55 17.90
CA VAL A 325 -5.76 -4.29 17.15
C VAL A 325 -4.35 -3.76 16.92
N VAL A 326 -4.13 -3.09 15.80
CA VAL A 326 -2.86 -2.42 15.51
C VAL A 326 -2.99 -0.95 15.86
N ILE A 327 -2.03 -0.44 16.63
CA ILE A 327 -1.91 0.98 16.99
C ILE A 327 -0.59 1.49 16.43
N THR A 328 -0.65 2.50 15.55
CA THR A 328 0.52 3.12 14.94
C THR A 328 0.81 4.47 15.59
N LEU A 329 2.04 4.60 16.09
CA LEU A 329 2.60 5.84 16.64
C LEU A 329 3.60 6.43 15.65
N THR A 330 3.21 7.54 15.04
CA THR A 330 4.01 8.26 14.04
C THR A 330 4.79 9.38 14.70
N LYS A 331 6.11 9.35 14.59
CA LYS A 331 6.99 10.40 15.12
C LYS A 331 7.07 11.56 14.13
N VAL A 332 6.64 12.74 14.58
CA VAL A 332 6.74 14.00 13.84
C VAL A 332 7.51 15.01 14.68
N GLY A 333 8.75 15.30 14.26
CA GLY A 333 9.64 16.15 15.05
C GLY A 333 10.05 15.51 16.38
N LYS A 334 9.71 16.16 17.49
CA LYS A 334 10.07 15.68 18.84
C LYS A 334 9.04 14.72 19.42
N HIS A 335 7.77 14.91 19.09
CA HIS A 335 6.65 14.16 19.64
C HIS A 335 6.21 13.05 18.70
N TYR A 336 5.32 12.20 19.20
CA TYR A 336 4.64 11.19 18.41
C TYR A 336 3.12 11.38 18.50
N ILE A 337 2.44 10.96 17.44
CA ILE A 337 0.99 11.07 17.29
C ILE A 337 0.42 9.71 16.91
N VAL A 338 -0.84 9.50 17.24
CA VAL A 338 -1.62 8.34 16.83
C VAL A 338 -2.53 8.74 15.69
N ASP A 339 -2.76 7.83 14.73
CA ASP A 339 -3.66 8.06 13.59
C ASP A 339 -3.30 9.32 12.80
N ALA A 340 -2.08 9.31 12.25
CA ALA A 340 -1.56 10.38 11.40
C ALA A 340 -2.34 10.46 10.08
N THR A 341 -2.64 11.68 9.62
CA THR A 341 -3.20 11.90 8.28
C THR A 341 -2.13 11.69 7.20
N SER A 342 -2.55 11.56 5.94
CA SER A 342 -1.62 11.43 4.80
C SER A 342 -0.55 12.54 4.79
N GLU A 343 -0.96 13.78 5.07
CA GLU A 343 -0.07 14.93 5.19
C GLU A 343 0.96 14.76 6.31
N GLU A 344 0.54 14.35 7.51
CA GLU A 344 1.43 14.18 8.65
C GLU A 344 2.39 13.00 8.46
N GLU A 345 1.92 11.91 7.84
CA GLU A 345 2.77 10.77 7.46
C GLU A 345 3.84 11.17 6.44
N SER A 346 3.52 12.06 5.49
CA SER A 346 4.51 12.55 4.52
C SER A 346 5.69 13.30 5.17
N HIS A 347 5.52 13.77 6.40
CA HIS A 347 6.55 14.45 7.20
C HIS A 347 6.99 13.64 8.44
N MET A 348 6.70 12.32 8.45
CA MET A 348 7.16 11.46 9.54
C MET A 348 8.66 11.19 9.45
N SER A 349 9.33 11.07 10.60
CA SER A 349 10.69 10.53 10.65
C SER A 349 10.70 9.00 10.74
N SER A 350 9.75 8.47 11.51
CA SER A 350 9.66 7.05 11.86
C SER A 350 8.28 6.77 12.44
N ALA A 351 7.73 5.59 12.18
CA ALA A 351 6.50 5.14 12.83
C ALA A 351 6.72 3.77 13.48
N ILE A 352 6.03 3.51 14.58
CA ILE A 352 6.05 2.22 15.27
C ILE A 352 4.61 1.74 15.37
N SER A 353 4.34 0.61 14.74
CA SER A 353 3.06 -0.08 14.79
C SER A 353 3.16 -1.24 15.78
N VAL A 354 2.29 -1.25 16.78
CA VAL A 354 2.24 -2.26 17.83
C VAL A 354 0.89 -2.96 17.76
N SER A 355 0.87 -4.29 17.66
CA SER A 355 -0.36 -5.05 17.74
C SER A 355 -0.59 -5.56 19.15
N ILE A 356 -1.78 -5.29 19.69
CA ILE A 356 -2.13 -5.52 21.09
C ILE A 356 -3.47 -6.24 21.16
N ASN A 357 -3.53 -7.33 21.91
CA ASN A 357 -4.78 -8.06 22.13
C ASN A 357 -5.64 -7.44 23.23
N SER A 358 -6.90 -7.89 23.35
CA SER A 358 -7.84 -7.49 24.41
C SER A 358 -7.29 -7.70 25.84
N ARG A 359 -6.32 -8.61 26.01
CA ARG A 359 -5.63 -8.91 27.27
C ARG A 359 -4.42 -8.00 27.53
N GLY A 360 -4.13 -7.04 26.64
CA GLY A 360 -3.02 -6.11 26.76
C GLY A 360 -1.63 -6.74 26.52
N GLN A 361 -1.58 -7.90 25.86
CA GLN A 361 -0.36 -8.57 25.42
C GLN A 361 0.00 -8.10 24.01
N ILE A 362 1.31 -7.97 23.76
CA ILE A 362 1.83 -7.53 22.47
C ILE A 362 2.02 -8.75 21.57
N CYS A 363 1.35 -8.74 20.42
CA CYS A 363 1.39 -9.81 19.43
C CYS A 363 2.50 -9.60 18.39
N GLY A 364 2.80 -8.34 18.08
CA GLY A 364 3.75 -7.97 17.04
C GLY A 364 4.15 -6.50 17.12
N LEU A 365 5.32 -6.19 16.56
CA LEU A 365 5.86 -4.85 16.47
C LEU A 365 6.54 -4.65 15.13
N THR A 366 6.20 -3.56 14.44
CA THR A 366 6.78 -3.19 13.14
C THR A 366 7.21 -1.74 13.19
N LYS A 367 8.49 -1.48 12.88
CA LYS A 367 9.01 -0.12 12.69
C LYS A 367 8.96 0.22 11.19
N ARG A 368 8.39 1.39 10.89
CA ARG A 368 8.38 2.00 9.56
C ARG A 368 9.17 3.31 9.57
N GLY A 369 9.61 3.75 8.39
CA GLY A 369 10.39 4.98 8.19
C GLY A 369 11.91 4.82 8.39
N GLY A 370 12.66 5.73 7.76
CA GLY A 370 14.12 5.64 7.61
C GLY A 370 14.95 6.16 8.79
N ALA A 371 14.38 6.95 9.70
CA ALA A 371 15.14 7.50 10.81
C ALA A 371 15.34 6.48 11.94
N GLY A 372 16.50 6.54 12.61
CA GLY A 372 16.74 5.82 13.86
C GLY A 372 15.87 6.38 15.00
N VAL A 373 15.41 5.50 15.88
CA VAL A 373 14.63 5.86 17.07
C VAL A 373 15.38 5.38 18.29
N ASP A 374 15.49 6.24 19.30
CA ASP A 374 16.12 5.88 20.56
C ASP A 374 15.31 4.77 21.27
N PRO A 375 15.95 3.70 21.78
CA PRO A 375 15.25 2.61 22.46
C PRO A 375 14.34 3.06 23.61
N SER A 376 14.70 4.12 24.34
CA SER A 376 13.86 4.66 25.41
C SER A 376 12.53 5.20 24.88
N VAL A 377 12.55 5.85 23.72
CA VAL A 377 11.35 6.36 23.04
C VAL A 377 10.51 5.21 22.50
N VAL A 378 11.13 4.12 22.04
CA VAL A 378 10.40 2.92 21.60
C VAL A 378 9.62 2.30 22.76
N LEU A 379 10.24 2.18 23.94
CA LEU A 379 9.57 1.64 25.13
C LEU A 379 8.42 2.53 25.60
N ASP A 380 8.63 3.85 25.58
CA ASP A 380 7.59 4.84 25.87
C ASP A 380 6.41 4.72 24.88
N MET A 381 6.71 4.64 23.57
CA MET A 381 5.71 4.40 22.52
C MET A 381 4.91 3.13 22.77
N ILE A 382 5.56 2.01 23.14
CA ILE A 382 4.85 0.76 23.43
C ILE A 382 3.91 0.93 24.64
N SER A 383 4.35 1.61 25.69
CA SER A 383 3.52 1.87 26.87
C SER A 383 2.30 2.73 26.52
N VAL A 384 2.49 3.78 25.72
CA VAL A 384 1.41 4.63 25.24
C VAL A 384 0.46 3.88 24.31
N ALA A 385 0.98 3.07 23.40
CA ALA A 385 0.16 2.24 22.50
C ALA A 385 -0.75 1.30 23.30
N LYS A 386 -0.25 0.71 24.39
CA LYS A 386 -1.06 -0.12 25.28
C LYS A 386 -2.22 0.65 25.88
N HIS A 387 -1.97 1.84 26.42
CA HIS A 387 -3.03 2.67 27.02
C HIS A 387 -4.07 3.10 25.97
N VAL A 388 -3.63 3.52 24.79
CA VAL A 388 -4.52 3.93 23.69
C VAL A 388 -5.32 2.75 23.15
N SER A 389 -4.73 1.54 23.12
CA SER A 389 -5.40 0.34 22.62
C SER A 389 -6.62 -0.04 23.47
N GLU A 390 -6.60 0.15 24.78
CA GLU A 390 -7.73 -0.17 25.66
C GLU A 390 -8.97 0.64 25.26
N HIS A 391 -8.81 1.95 25.09
CA HIS A 391 -9.89 2.83 24.64
C HIS A 391 -10.34 2.52 23.20
N PHE A 392 -9.37 2.24 22.31
CA PHE A 392 -9.67 1.94 20.92
C PHE A 392 -10.43 0.62 20.74
N ILE A 393 -10.03 -0.44 21.46
CA ILE A 393 -10.71 -1.75 21.45
C ILE A 393 -12.15 -1.60 21.92
N MET A 394 -12.40 -0.89 23.03
CA MET A 394 -13.76 -0.68 23.54
C MET A 394 -14.64 0.05 22.52
N LYS A 395 -14.11 1.09 21.88
CA LYS A 395 -14.84 1.81 20.83
C LYS A 395 -15.12 0.91 19.62
N LEU A 396 -14.11 0.15 19.18
CA LEU A 396 -14.22 -0.74 18.04
C LEU A 396 -15.25 -1.84 18.27
N ASP A 397 -15.23 -2.50 19.43
CA ASP A 397 -16.17 -3.58 19.76
C ASP A 397 -17.61 -3.05 19.89
N SER A 398 -17.78 -1.81 20.35
CA SER A 398 -19.08 -1.14 20.38
C SER A 398 -19.64 -0.89 18.98
N GLU A 399 -18.82 -0.40 18.05
CA GLU A 399 -19.23 -0.14 16.66
C GLU A 399 -19.50 -1.44 15.90
N ILE A 400 -18.70 -2.49 16.10
CA ILE A 400 -18.94 -3.82 15.53
C ILE A 400 -20.29 -4.37 16.01
N SER A 401 -20.55 -4.28 17.32
CA SER A 401 -21.82 -4.76 17.89
C SER A 401 -23.03 -3.97 17.36
N ALA A 402 -22.86 -2.68 17.08
CA ALA A 402 -23.91 -1.86 16.46
C ALA A 402 -24.17 -2.25 15.00
N ALA A 403 -23.10 -2.48 14.23
CA ALA A 403 -23.20 -2.91 12.83
C ALA A 403 -23.87 -4.29 12.68
N GLU A 404 -23.51 -5.26 13.54
CA GLU A 404 -24.15 -6.58 13.56
C GLU A 404 -25.64 -6.51 13.94
N ALA A 405 -26.04 -5.53 14.76
CA ALA A 405 -27.44 -5.34 15.15
C ALA A 405 -28.28 -4.75 14.01
N ASP A 406 -27.71 -3.84 13.20
CA ASP A 406 -28.40 -3.25 12.05
C ASP A 406 -28.64 -4.29 10.93
N GLU A 407 -27.70 -5.21 10.72
CA GLU A 407 -27.89 -6.34 9.79
C GLU A 407 -29.04 -7.27 10.18
N ALA A 408 -29.25 -7.49 11.49
CA ALA A 408 -30.33 -8.38 11.95
C ALA A 408 -31.74 -7.79 11.73
N VAL A 409 -31.84 -6.50 11.42
CA VAL A 409 -33.09 -5.75 11.22
C VAL A 409 -33.41 -5.51 9.74
N SER A 410 -32.40 -5.58 8.87
CA SER A 410 -32.52 -5.47 7.40
C SER A 410 -32.84 -6.80 6.73
#